data_AF-A0A612B8B8-F1
#
_entry.id   AF-A0A612B8B8-F1
#
_cell.length_a   1.000
_cell.length_b   1.000
_cell.length_c   1.000
_cell.angle_alpha   90.00
_cell.angle_beta   90.00
_cell.angle_gamma   90.00
#
_symmetry.space_group_name_H-M   'P 1'
#
loop_
_entity.id
_entity.type
_entity.pdbx_description
1 polymer ?
#
loop_
_entity_poly.entity_id
_entity_poly.type
_entity_poly.pdbx_seq_one_letter_code
_entity_poly.pdbx_strand_id
1 'polypeptide(L)'
;MTAPAGLSIPEGMIILVDPEVEPRNGKLVVAKLEGENEATFKKLVMDAGRKFLKPLNPQYPMIEINGNCKIIGVVVDAKLANLP
;
A
#
# COMPACT_ATOMS: atom_id res chain seq x y z
N MET A 1 -3.46 8.61 1.88
CA MET A 1 -3.44 8.34 0.43
C MET A 1 -4.80 8.67 -0.18
N THR A 2 -4.98 9.91 -0.64
CA THR A 2 -6.26 10.39 -1.19
C THR A 2 -6.32 10.17 -2.69
N ALA A 3 -7.21 9.28 -3.17
CA ALA A 3 -7.42 9.07 -4.60
C ALA A 3 -8.46 10.07 -5.15
N PRO A 4 -8.27 10.61 -6.37
CA PRO A 4 -9.26 11.48 -7.02
C PRO A 4 -10.54 10.72 -7.46
N ALA A 5 -10.47 9.39 -7.57
CA ALA A 5 -11.61 8.53 -7.88
C ALA A 5 -11.37 7.09 -7.35
N GLY A 6 -12.45 6.39 -7.00
CA GLY A 6 -12.40 5.03 -6.48
C GLY A 6 -12.06 4.95 -4.98
N LEU A 7 -11.42 3.84 -4.56
CA LEU A 7 -11.03 3.63 -3.17
C LEU A 7 -10.00 4.69 -2.74
N SER A 8 -10.30 5.39 -1.65
CA SER A 8 -9.46 6.41 -1.04
C SER A 8 -9.29 6.11 0.45
N ILE A 9 -8.07 6.27 0.96
CA ILE A 9 -7.74 6.11 2.38
C ILE A 9 -7.07 7.42 2.81
N PRO A 10 -7.86 8.47 3.11
CA PRO A 10 -7.32 9.77 3.53
C PRO A 10 -6.57 9.67 4.86
N GLU A 11 -5.88 10.76 5.18
CA GLU A 11 -5.28 10.97 6.49
C GLU A 11 -6.34 10.88 7.61
N GLY A 12 -5.95 10.33 8.77
CA GLY A 12 -6.84 10.12 9.90
C GLY A 12 -7.62 8.79 9.88
N MET A 13 -7.50 7.98 8.82
CA MET A 13 -7.98 6.60 8.84
C MET A 13 -6.97 5.66 9.50
N ILE A 14 -7.48 4.62 10.16
CA ILE A 14 -6.71 3.50 10.70
C ILE A 14 -6.88 2.31 9.77
N ILE A 15 -5.77 1.64 9.46
CA ILE A 15 -5.75 0.41 8.67
C ILE A 15 -5.36 -0.76 9.56
N LEU A 16 -6.00 -1.92 9.36
CA LEU A 16 -5.59 -3.18 9.96
C LEU A 16 -4.70 -3.93 8.96
N VAL A 17 -3.49 -4.28 9.40
CA VAL A 17 -2.49 -4.97 8.59
C VAL A 17 -2.29 -6.37 9.13
N ASP A 18 -2.45 -7.36 8.27
CA ASP A 18 -2.21 -8.77 8.58
C ASP A 18 -0.90 -9.23 7.90
N PRO A 19 0.15 -9.58 8.67
CA PRO A 19 1.42 -10.08 8.13
C PRO A 19 1.35 -11.51 7.57
N GLU A 20 0.35 -12.31 7.97
CA GLU A 20 0.23 -13.72 7.56
C GLU A 20 -0.50 -13.88 6.22
N VAL A 21 -1.26 -12.85 5.82
CA VAL A 21 -1.97 -12.85 4.54
C VAL A 21 -0.99 -12.64 3.38
N GLU A 22 -1.03 -13.57 2.43
CA GLU A 22 -0.21 -13.51 1.22
C GLU A 22 -0.52 -12.26 0.37
N PRO A 23 0.50 -11.44 0.02
CA PRO A 23 0.30 -10.26 -0.82
C PRO A 23 0.08 -10.63 -2.29
N ARG A 24 -1.10 -10.30 -2.81
CA ARG A 24 -1.53 -10.59 -4.19
C ARG A 24 -1.76 -9.33 -5.02
N ASN A 25 -1.74 -9.48 -6.34
CA ASN A 25 -2.04 -8.39 -7.27
C ASN A 25 -3.36 -7.69 -6.88
N GLY A 26 -3.33 -6.37 -6.83
CA GLY A 26 -4.48 -5.54 -6.50
C GLY A 26 -4.69 -5.29 -5.01
N LYS A 27 -4.00 -6.00 -4.10
CA LYS A 27 -4.13 -5.79 -2.66
C LYS A 27 -3.42 -4.52 -2.22
N LEU A 28 -3.95 -3.91 -1.17
CA LEU A 28 -3.28 -2.84 -0.44
C LEU A 28 -2.27 -3.46 0.53
N VAL A 29 -1.07 -2.89 0.60
CA VAL A 29 0.03 -3.41 1.41
C VAL A 29 0.74 -2.31 2.16
N VAL A 30 1.32 -2.68 3.31
CA VAL A 30 2.39 -1.92 3.95
C VAL A 30 3.71 -2.54 3.54
N ALA A 31 4.63 -1.72 3.05
CA ALA A 31 5.96 -2.14 2.62
C ALA A 31 7.02 -1.22 3.23
N LYS A 32 8.21 -1.76 3.46
CA LYS A 32 9.41 -0.99 3.82
C LYS A 32 10.36 -0.98 2.63
N LEU A 33 10.80 0.20 2.21
CA LEU A 33 11.84 0.34 1.19
C LEU A 33 13.22 0.15 1.85
N GLU A 34 14.13 -0.55 1.18
CA GLU A 34 15.51 -0.68 1.65
C GLU A 34 16.23 0.68 1.54
N GLY A 35 16.99 1.04 2.57
CA GLY A 35 17.68 2.34 2.66
C GLY A 35 16.82 3.48 3.23
N GLU A 36 15.50 3.33 3.27
CA GLU A 36 14.60 4.24 3.98
C GLU A 36 14.19 3.63 5.33
N ASN A 37 14.15 4.44 6.39
CA ASN A 37 13.67 3.97 7.69
C ASN A 37 12.16 4.11 7.86
N GLU A 38 11.43 4.32 6.76
CA GLU A 38 9.99 4.58 6.75
C GLU A 38 9.22 3.44 6.08
N ALA A 39 8.01 3.20 6.58
CA ALA A 39 7.05 2.30 5.95
C ALA A 39 6.15 3.10 5.00
N THR A 40 5.81 2.51 3.86
CA THR A 40 4.90 3.09 2.87
C THR A 40 3.64 2.24 2.73
N PHE A 41 2.53 2.91 2.45
CA PHE A 41 1.24 2.29 2.18
C PHE A 41 0.85 2.50 0.72
N LYS A 42 0.78 1.42 -0.06
CA LYS A 42 0.49 1.46 -1.51
C LYS A 42 -0.29 0.21 -1.95
N LYS A 43 -0.81 0.22 -3.18
CA LYS A 43 -1.42 -0.94 -3.84
C LYS A 43 -0.32 -1.77 -4.51
N LEU A 44 -0.27 -3.06 -4.23
CA LEU A 44 0.59 -3.99 -4.97
C LEU A 44 -0.02 -4.25 -6.34
N VAL A 45 0.75 -3.97 -7.39
CA VAL A 45 0.39 -4.25 -8.78
C VAL A 45 1.40 -5.23 -9.35
N MET A 46 0.91 -6.28 -9.98
CA MET A 46 1.72 -7.24 -10.73
C MET A 46 1.29 -7.17 -12.19
N ASP A 47 2.22 -6.86 -13.08
CA ASP A 47 1.96 -6.67 -14.51
C ASP A 47 3.13 -7.17 -15.33
N ALA A 48 2.87 -7.97 -16.36
CA ALA A 48 3.88 -8.58 -17.23
C ALA A 48 5.09 -9.21 -16.48
N GLY A 49 4.83 -9.88 -15.35
CA GLY A 49 5.86 -10.52 -14.51
C GLY A 49 6.65 -9.56 -13.60
N ARG A 50 6.40 -8.25 -13.68
CA ARG A 50 7.00 -7.23 -12.80
C ARG A 50 6.05 -6.89 -11.67
N LYS A 51 6.60 -6.43 -10.55
CA LYS A 51 5.84 -6.02 -9.35
C LYS A 51 6.09 -4.55 -9.06
N PHE A 52 5.03 -3.84 -8.67
CA PHE A 52 5.07 -2.40 -8.40
C PHE A 52 4.26 -2.06 -7.16
N LEU A 53 4.70 -1.04 -6.43
CA LEU A 53 3.91 -0.35 -5.42
C LEU A 53 3.29 0.89 -6.07
N LYS A 54 1.99 0.80 -6.39
CA LYS A 54 1.21 1.87 -7.00
C LYS A 54 0.51 2.71 -5.93
N PRO A 55 0.75 4.03 -5.85
CA PRO A 55 0.01 4.90 -4.96
C PRO A 55 -1.47 4.99 -5.37
N LEU A 56 -2.37 5.15 -4.40
CA LEU A 56 -3.79 5.43 -4.68
C LEU A 56 -4.00 6.84 -5.26
N ASN A 57 -3.17 7.81 -4.86
CA ASN A 57 -3.12 9.12 -5.51
C ASN A 57 -2.19 9.05 -6.73
N PRO A 58 -2.69 9.21 -7.97
CA PRO A 58 -1.89 9.15 -9.20
C PRO A 58 -0.84 10.25 -9.33
N GLN A 59 -0.91 11.32 -8.52
CA GLN A 59 0.10 12.38 -8.52
C GLN A 59 1.47 11.89 -8.00
N TYR A 60 1.50 10.79 -7.26
CA TYR A 60 2.74 10.19 -6.77
C TYR A 60 3.24 9.12 -7.74
N PRO A 61 4.56 8.94 -7.89
CA PRO A 61 5.12 7.94 -8.79
C PRO A 61 4.88 6.52 -8.26
N MET A 62 4.77 5.56 -9.20
CA MET A 62 4.85 4.15 -8.88
C MET A 62 6.30 3.77 -8.59
N ILE A 63 6.49 2.81 -7.69
CA ILE A 63 7.81 2.29 -7.33
C ILE A 63 7.88 0.84 -7.80
N GLU A 64 8.86 0.50 -8.62
CA GLU A 64 9.11 -0.90 -8.98
C GLU A 64 9.73 -1.66 -7.81
N ILE A 65 9.29 -2.90 -7.60
CA ILE A 65 9.85 -3.83 -6.62
C ILE A 65 10.88 -4.69 -7.34
N ASN A 66 12.16 -4.39 -7.12
CA ASN A 66 13.30 -5.08 -7.74
C ASN A 66 14.32 -5.58 -6.71
N GLY A 67 13.84 -5.97 -5.53
CA GLY A 67 14.67 -6.35 -4.37
C GLY A 67 14.84 -5.22 -3.34
N ASN A 68 14.55 -3.99 -3.74
CA ASN A 68 14.59 -2.79 -2.89
C ASN A 68 13.45 -2.66 -1.87
N CYS A 69 12.60 -3.68 -1.67
CA CYS A 69 11.47 -3.56 -0.75
C CYS A 69 11.13 -4.88 -0.08
N LYS A 70 10.66 -4.77 1.16
CA LYS A 70 10.04 -5.85 1.92
C LYS A 70 8.57 -5.50 2.17
N ILE A 71 7.67 -6.38 1.72
CA ILE A 71 6.25 -6.30 2.11
C ILE A 71 6.15 -6.75 3.57
N ILE A 72 5.53 -5.91 4.40
CA ILE A 72 5.34 -6.15 5.83
C ILE A 72 4.03 -6.90 6.09
N GLY A 73 2.97 -6.57 5.34
CA GLY A 73 1.68 -7.25 5.44
C GLY A 73 0.63 -6.65 4.51
N VAL A 74 -0.51 -7.33 4.45
CA VAL A 74 -1.65 -6.94 3.62
C VAL A 74 -2.66 -6.18 4.45
N VAL A 75 -3.22 -5.11 3.90
CA VAL A 75 -4.31 -4.38 4.54
C VAL A 75 -5.61 -5.15 4.33
N VAL A 76 -6.22 -5.56 5.45
CA VAL A 76 -7.45 -6.37 5.48
C VAL A 76 -8.68 -5.55 5.86
N ASP A 77 -8.50 -4.41 6.52
CA ASP A 77 -9.57 -3.50 6.90
C ASP A 77 -9.08 -2.04 6.99
N ALA A 78 -10.00 -1.09 6.86
CA ALA A 78 -9.75 0.32 7.03
C ALA A 78 -10.98 1.03 7.61
N LYS A 79 -10.78 1.82 8.67
CA LYS A 79 -11.85 2.52 9.37
C LYS A 79 -11.46 3.94 9.74
N LEU A 80 -12.45 4.78 10.01
CA LEU A 80 -12.23 6.10 10.60
C LEU A 80 -11.68 5.92 12.03
N ALA A 81 -10.61 6.66 12.37
CA ALA A 81 -10.03 6.59 13.71
C ALA A 81 -11.05 7.00 14.79
N ASN A 82 -11.79 8.06 14.49
CA ASN A 82 -12.81 8.63 15.35
C ASN A 82 -14.11 8.76 14.54
N LEU A 83 -15.20 8.22 15.09
CA LEU A 83 -16.54 8.57 14.66
C LEU A 83 -16.96 9.84 15.41
N PRO A 84 -17.69 10.78 14.77
CA PRO A 84 -18.24 11.94 15.47
C PRO A 84 -19.23 11.54 16.56
#